data_AF-A0A485KK30-F1
#
_entry.id   AF-A0A485KK30-F1
#
_cell.length_a   1.000
_cell.length_b   1.000
_cell.length_c   1.000
_cell.angle_alpha   90.00
_cell.angle_beta   90.00
_cell.angle_gamma   90.00
#
_symmetry.space_group_name_H-M   'P 1'
#
loop_
_entity.id
_entity.type
_entity.pdbx_description
1 polymer ?
#
loop_
_entity_poly.entity_id
_entity_poly.type
_entity_poly.pdbx_seq_one_letter_code
_entity_poly.pdbx_strand_id
1 'polypeptide(L)'
;MVHVGIKLIVTALTTVSAINTCVNWMPGFYIAVAIDSNGDVGALGMNTDAELFSNLQDCKVFDFVANGGSIHMTCGCKFLPLTNGLSTGYDQGSDYWCNAGKTALGAHPPNPNCTPAPPTTTSAPTTTTTSAPTTTVPTTTPVPPTTTLASTTTPTTVTPPPTTSEAPTTTEVPTTTSAVHVACQY
;
A
#
# COMPACT_ATOMS: atom_id res chain seq x y z
N MET A 1 -37.01 -9.67 -27.67
CA MET A 1 -35.72 -9.10 -28.12
C MET A 1 -35.36 -7.97 -27.17
N VAL A 2 -34.56 -8.25 -26.13
CA VAL A 2 -34.01 -7.21 -25.25
C VAL A 2 -32.53 -7.50 -25.10
N HIS A 3 -31.73 -6.50 -25.43
CA HIS A 3 -30.28 -6.48 -25.25
C HIS A 3 -29.97 -6.61 -23.75
N VAL A 4 -29.33 -7.70 -23.37
CA VAL A 4 -28.73 -7.86 -22.04
C VAL A 4 -27.39 -7.13 -22.07
N GLY A 5 -27.37 -5.93 -21.52
CA GLY A 5 -26.13 -5.23 -21.20
C GLY A 5 -25.42 -5.97 -20.07
N ILE A 6 -24.43 -6.79 -20.42
CA ILE A 6 -23.47 -7.37 -19.49
C ILE A 6 -22.72 -6.19 -18.85
N LYS A 7 -23.10 -5.82 -17.62
CA LYS A 7 -22.22 -5.01 -16.77
C LYS A 7 -21.06 -5.91 -16.36
N LEU A 8 -20.00 -5.85 -17.16
CA LEU A 8 -18.69 -6.36 -16.81
C LEU A 8 -18.26 -5.61 -15.53
N ILE A 9 -18.43 -6.23 -14.37
CA ILE A 9 -17.75 -5.78 -13.16
C ILE A 9 -16.30 -6.18 -13.39
N VAL A 10 -15.55 -5.27 -14.01
CA VAL A 10 -14.10 -5.30 -13.98
C VAL A 10 -13.75 -5.07 -12.52
N THR A 11 -13.63 -6.16 -11.75
CA THR A 11 -12.82 -6.13 -10.54
C THR A 11 -11.41 -5.87 -11.05
N ALA A 12 -11.08 -4.58 -11.17
CA ALA A 12 -9.71 -4.18 -11.34
C ALA A 12 -9.01 -4.74 -10.11
N LEU A 13 -8.33 -5.87 -10.26
CA LEU A 13 -7.10 -6.07 -9.52
C LEU A 13 -6.28 -4.85 -9.88
N THR A 14 -6.37 -3.80 -9.07
CA THR A 14 -5.25 -2.90 -8.91
C THR A 14 -4.18 -3.76 -8.27
N THR A 15 -3.53 -4.60 -9.08
CA THR A 15 -2.10 -4.75 -8.97
C THR A 15 -1.62 -3.32 -9.03
N VAL A 16 -1.47 -2.71 -7.87
CA VAL A 16 -0.60 -1.56 -7.72
C VAL A 16 0.71 -2.12 -8.21
N SER A 17 0.98 -1.91 -9.50
CA SER A 17 2.29 -2.13 -10.07
C SER A 17 3.13 -1.22 -9.22
N ALA A 18 3.73 -1.75 -8.16
CA ALA A 18 4.57 -0.98 -7.27
C ALA A 18 5.60 -0.38 -8.21
N ILE A 19 5.46 0.92 -8.49
CA ILE A 19 6.42 1.63 -9.32
C ILE A 19 7.67 1.59 -8.46
N ASN A 20 8.53 0.63 -8.74
CA ASN A 20 9.79 0.48 -8.09
C ASN A 20 10.85 1.17 -8.93
N THR A 21 11.86 1.67 -8.25
CA THR A 21 13.02 2.26 -8.93
C THR A 21 14.26 1.93 -8.14
N CYS A 22 15.39 1.93 -8.83
CA CYS A 22 16.68 1.65 -8.21
C CYS A 22 17.38 2.97 -7.93
N VAL A 23 17.71 3.19 -6.65
CA VAL A 23 18.45 4.37 -6.21
C VAL A 23 19.81 3.97 -5.69
N ASN A 24 20.78 4.86 -5.87
CA ASN A 24 22.10 4.71 -5.27
C ASN A 24 21.96 4.98 -3.77
N TRP A 25 22.33 4.01 -2.94
CA TRP A 25 22.32 4.17 -1.48
C TRP A 25 23.69 4.63 -0.96
N MET A 26 24.75 4.05 -1.51
CA MET A 26 26.13 4.34 -1.17
C MET A 26 27.03 3.99 -2.36
N PRO A 27 28.25 4.55 -2.46
CA PRO A 27 29.10 4.34 -3.63
C PRO A 27 29.26 2.87 -4.01
N GLY A 28 28.73 2.49 -5.18
CA GLY A 28 28.79 1.12 -5.68
C GLY A 28 27.66 0.19 -5.23
N PHE A 29 26.65 0.69 -4.50
CA PHE A 29 25.50 -0.09 -4.06
C PHE A 29 24.17 0.59 -4.38
N TYR A 30 23.24 -0.21 -4.89
CA TYR A 30 21.91 0.18 -5.30
C TYR A 30 20.87 -0.59 -4.51
N ILE A 31 19.75 0.07 -4.24
CA ILE A 31 18.61 -0.50 -3.53
C ILE A 31 17.36 -0.22 -4.35
N ALA A 32 16.47 -1.20 -4.42
CA ALA A 32 15.17 -0.99 -5.03
C ALA A 32 14.21 -0.40 -3.99
N VAL A 33 13.51 0.66 -4.38
CA VAL A 33 12.56 1.36 -3.53
C VAL A 33 11.21 1.44 -4.20
N ALA A 34 10.16 1.45 -3.40
CA ALA A 34 8.76 1.61 -3.80
C ALA A 34 8.04 2.54 -2.83
N ILE A 35 6.79 2.89 -3.13
CA ILE A 35 5.93 3.63 -2.20
C ILE A 35 5.18 2.63 -1.32
N ASP A 36 5.35 2.75 0.00
CA ASP A 36 4.55 2.01 0.99
C ASP A 36 3.12 2.56 1.03
N SER A 37 2.19 1.73 1.48
CA SER A 37 0.78 2.00 1.72
C SER A 37 0.50 3.29 2.53
N ASN A 38 1.45 3.76 3.34
CA ASN A 38 1.33 4.99 4.12
C ASN A 38 1.84 6.25 3.38
N GLY A 39 2.31 6.11 2.14
CA GLY A 39 2.86 7.20 1.32
C GLY A 39 4.36 7.47 1.52
N ASP A 40 5.02 6.72 2.41
CA ASP A 40 6.47 6.79 2.59
C ASP A 40 7.21 5.92 1.55
N VAL A 41 8.51 6.14 1.44
CA VAL A 41 9.42 5.34 0.61
C VAL A 41 9.79 4.09 1.40
N GLY A 42 9.65 2.94 0.78
CA GLY A 42 10.02 1.64 1.32
C GLY A 42 11.10 0.97 0.48
N ALA A 43 12.06 0.31 1.14
CA ALA A 43 13.04 -0.53 0.50
C ALA A 43 12.48 -1.95 0.28
N LEU A 44 12.64 -2.44 -0.95
CA LEU A 44 12.22 -3.79 -1.34
C LEU A 44 13.29 -4.82 -0.98
N GLY A 45 12.84 -6.02 -0.65
CA GLY A 45 13.68 -7.17 -0.37
C GLY A 45 12.89 -8.46 -0.48
N MET A 46 13.58 -9.60 -0.42
CA MET A 46 12.96 -10.93 -0.50
C MET A 46 12.81 -11.62 0.86
N ASN A 47 13.51 -11.16 1.90
CA ASN A 47 13.69 -11.92 3.15
C ASN A 47 13.40 -11.08 4.40
N THR A 48 14.34 -10.94 5.32
CA THR A 48 14.19 -10.06 6.50
C THR A 48 14.70 -8.65 6.24
N ASP A 49 15.45 -8.48 5.16
CA ASP A 49 16.28 -7.32 4.88
C ASP A 49 15.99 -6.77 3.48
N ALA A 50 16.34 -5.51 3.28
CA ALA A 50 16.29 -4.90 1.96
C ALA A 50 17.37 -5.50 1.04
N GLU A 51 17.03 -5.68 -0.23
CA GLU A 51 17.96 -6.25 -1.22
C GLU A 51 18.94 -5.18 -1.73
N LEU A 52 20.22 -5.55 -1.77
CA LEU A 52 21.31 -4.67 -2.18
C LEU A 52 21.99 -5.22 -3.43
N PHE A 53 22.20 -4.34 -4.41
CA PHE A 53 22.84 -4.68 -5.67
C PHE A 53 24.15 -3.93 -5.83
N SER A 54 25.21 -4.60 -6.26
CA SER A 54 26.53 -3.99 -6.51
C SER A 54 26.57 -3.13 -7.78
N ASN A 55 25.52 -3.17 -8.60
CA ASN A 55 25.39 -2.33 -9.78
C ASN A 55 23.91 -2.05 -10.12
N LEU A 56 23.69 -0.98 -10.87
CA LEU A 56 22.35 -0.50 -11.21
C LEU A 56 21.60 -1.47 -12.14
N GLN A 57 22.31 -2.17 -13.01
CA GLN A 57 21.67 -3.01 -14.02
C GLN A 57 21.01 -4.22 -13.37
N ASP A 58 21.69 -4.87 -12.43
CA ASP A 58 21.14 -6.01 -11.68
C ASP A 58 19.90 -5.61 -10.88
N CYS A 59 19.92 -4.44 -10.23
CA CYS A 59 18.75 -3.92 -9.53
C CYS A 59 17.55 -3.72 -10.48
N LYS A 60 17.79 -3.18 -11.68
CA LYS A 60 16.73 -2.87 -12.65
C LYS A 60 16.07 -4.10 -13.27
N VAL A 61 16.83 -5.17 -13.45
CA VAL A 61 16.32 -6.41 -14.07
C VAL A 61 15.82 -7.41 -13.03
N PHE A 62 15.99 -7.12 -11.74
CA PHE A 62 15.50 -7.97 -10.67
C PHE A 62 13.98 -7.91 -10.58
N ASP A 63 13.33 -9.06 -10.75
CA ASP A 63 11.88 -9.17 -10.66
C ASP A 63 11.45 -9.38 -9.19
N PHE A 64 11.22 -8.28 -8.47
CA PHE A 64 10.73 -8.36 -7.10
C PHE A 64 9.37 -9.05 -6.99
N VAL A 65 8.51 -9.00 -8.00
CA VAL A 65 7.18 -9.62 -7.90
C VAL A 65 7.28 -11.14 -8.02
N ALA A 66 8.02 -11.62 -9.02
CA ALA A 66 8.22 -13.05 -9.23
C ALA A 66 8.97 -13.72 -8.08
N ASN A 67 9.85 -12.98 -7.40
CA ASN A 67 10.64 -13.48 -6.28
C ASN A 67 9.97 -13.25 -4.91
N GLY A 68 8.68 -12.86 -4.86
CA GLY A 68 7.93 -12.69 -3.60
C GLY A 68 8.39 -11.48 -2.77
N GLY A 69 9.04 -10.52 -3.41
CA GLY A 69 9.59 -9.34 -2.79
C GLY A 69 8.52 -8.43 -2.19
N SER A 70 8.86 -7.83 -1.06
CA SER A 70 7.98 -6.94 -0.30
C SER A 70 8.76 -5.76 0.28
N ILE A 71 8.05 -4.78 0.82
CA ILE A 71 8.69 -3.68 1.55
C ILE A 71 9.06 -4.18 2.94
N HIS A 72 10.37 -4.25 3.21
CA HIS A 72 10.89 -4.68 4.52
C HIS A 72 11.16 -3.52 5.46
N MET A 73 11.45 -2.35 4.89
CA MET A 73 11.86 -1.19 5.65
C MET A 73 11.25 0.05 5.03
N THR A 74 10.50 0.82 5.83
CA THR A 74 9.86 2.04 5.37
C THR A 74 10.47 3.24 6.08
N CYS A 75 10.88 4.26 5.32
CA CYS A 75 11.34 5.55 5.82
C CYS A 75 10.28 6.23 6.72
N GLY A 76 10.64 7.36 7.32
CA GLY A 76 9.76 8.09 8.22
C GLY A 76 9.63 7.38 9.56
N CYS A 77 8.41 7.28 10.06
CA CYS A 77 8.17 6.89 11.46
C CYS A 77 8.26 5.40 11.72
N LYS A 78 8.20 4.59 10.66
CA LYS A 78 8.52 3.16 10.74
C LYS A 78 10.03 2.92 10.81
N PHE A 79 10.87 3.82 10.27
CA PHE A 79 12.32 3.72 10.32
C PHE A 79 12.90 4.22 11.65
N LEU A 80 12.30 5.24 12.25
CA LEU A 80 12.77 5.83 13.52
C LEU A 80 13.03 4.80 14.64
N PRO A 81 12.13 3.85 14.95
CA PRO A 81 12.42 2.82 15.97
C PRO A 81 13.52 1.85 15.54
N LEU A 82 13.71 1.59 14.24
CA LEU A 82 14.77 0.71 13.73
C LEU A 82 16.17 1.33 13.91
N THR A 83 16.25 2.65 13.92
CA THR A 83 17.49 3.40 14.17
C THR A 83 17.66 3.82 15.63
N ASN A 84 16.88 3.26 16.56
CA ASN A 84 16.86 3.66 17.97
C ASN A 84 16.60 5.16 18.18
N GLY A 85 15.77 5.76 17.34
CA GLY A 85 15.42 7.18 17.42
C GLY A 85 16.44 8.14 16.78
N LEU A 86 17.47 7.63 16.10
CA LEU A 86 18.52 8.45 15.51
C LEU A 86 18.11 9.10 14.20
N SER A 87 17.28 8.43 13.39
CA SER A 87 16.91 8.92 12.06
C SER A 87 15.59 8.35 11.55
N THR A 88 14.83 9.18 10.87
CA THR A 88 13.68 8.83 10.01
C THR A 88 14.11 8.46 8.58
N GLY A 89 15.39 8.66 8.25
CA GLY A 89 15.96 8.52 6.91
C GLY A 89 15.70 9.75 6.02
N TYR A 90 14.61 10.49 6.24
CA TYR A 90 14.33 11.74 5.52
C TYR A 90 15.12 12.93 6.04
N ASP A 91 15.49 12.91 7.32
CA ASP A 91 16.38 13.87 7.99
C ASP A 91 17.85 13.76 7.58
N GLN A 92 18.17 12.81 6.69
CA GLN A 92 19.51 12.61 6.15
C GLN A 92 19.72 13.46 4.88
N GLY A 93 20.93 13.46 4.32
CA GLY A 93 21.25 14.19 3.09
C GLY A 93 20.43 13.74 1.87
N SER A 94 20.52 14.50 0.76
CA SER A 94 19.81 14.19 -0.49
C SER A 94 20.15 12.82 -1.07
N ASP A 95 21.38 12.37 -0.83
CA ASP A 95 21.92 11.13 -1.40
C ASP A 95 21.54 9.90 -0.56
N TYR A 96 20.93 10.10 0.61
CA TYR A 96 20.41 8.98 1.39
C TYR A 96 19.21 8.35 0.68
N TRP A 97 19.12 7.03 0.70
CA TRP A 97 18.17 6.26 -0.12
C TRP A 97 16.70 6.69 0.07
N CYS A 98 16.31 7.13 1.28
CA CYS A 98 14.98 7.68 1.52
C CYS A 98 14.69 8.94 0.69
N ASN A 99 15.65 9.88 0.62
CA ASN A 99 15.51 11.14 -0.11
C ASN A 99 15.72 10.96 -1.62
N ALA A 100 16.66 10.09 -2.01
CA ALA A 100 16.84 9.69 -3.40
C ALA A 100 15.59 8.99 -3.93
N GLY A 101 15.03 8.05 -3.16
CA GLY A 101 13.79 7.36 -3.47
C GLY A 101 12.59 8.28 -3.52
N LYS A 102 12.48 9.22 -2.56
CA LYS A 102 11.42 10.23 -2.55
C LYS A 102 11.42 11.05 -3.84
N THR A 103 12.60 11.47 -4.28
CA THR A 103 12.76 12.23 -5.52
C THR A 103 12.43 11.38 -6.75
N ALA A 104 12.99 10.17 -6.83
CA ALA A 104 12.84 9.28 -7.98
C ALA A 104 11.40 8.77 -8.17
N LEU A 105 10.67 8.57 -7.07
CA LEU A 105 9.28 8.10 -7.08
C LEU A 105 8.25 9.24 -7.03
N GLY A 106 8.68 10.49 -6.83
CA GLY A 106 7.76 11.62 -6.59
C GLY A 106 6.94 11.45 -5.31
N ALA A 107 7.53 10.85 -4.27
CA ALA A 107 6.84 10.58 -3.02
C ALA A 107 6.53 11.87 -2.24
N HIS A 108 5.36 11.90 -1.59
CA HIS A 108 4.96 12.98 -0.70
C HIS A 108 4.63 12.42 0.70
N PRO A 109 5.65 12.02 1.47
CA PRO A 109 5.49 11.55 2.84
C PRO A 109 4.62 12.49 3.67
N PRO A 110 3.56 12.00 4.36
CA PRO A 110 2.66 12.85 5.12
C PRO A 110 3.28 13.38 6.41
N ASN A 111 4.20 12.63 7.03
CA ASN A 111 4.92 13.04 8.24
C ASN A 111 6.38 12.53 8.22
N PRO A 112 7.24 13.06 7.33
CA PRO A 112 8.60 12.55 7.16
C PRO A 112 9.46 12.70 8.42
N ASN A 113 9.18 13.70 9.27
CA ASN A 113 9.99 14.03 10.44
C ASN A 113 9.42 13.48 11.75
N CYS A 114 8.34 12.71 11.69
CA CYS A 114 7.68 12.12 12.87
C CYS A 114 7.36 13.13 13.96
N THR A 115 6.99 14.33 13.54
CA THR A 115 6.62 15.39 14.47
C THR A 115 5.24 15.03 15.05
N PRO A 116 5.08 15.06 16.38
CA PRO A 116 3.76 14.94 16.98
C PRO A 116 2.83 16.01 16.40
N ALA A 117 1.59 15.64 16.11
CA ALA A 117 0.59 16.64 15.78
C ALA A 117 0.54 17.68 16.92
N PRO A 118 0.45 18.99 16.62
CA PRO A 118 0.25 19.99 17.66
C PRO A 118 -0.92 19.58 18.55
N PRO A 119 -0.82 19.75 19.88
CA PRO A 119 -1.94 19.45 20.76
C PRO A 119 -3.15 20.23 20.25
N THR A 120 -4.19 19.52 19.84
CA THR A 120 -5.46 20.15 19.55
C THR A 120 -5.93 20.76 20.86
N THR A 121 -5.82 22.09 20.98
CA THR A 121 -6.58 22.82 21.99
C THR A 121 -8.04 22.58 21.65
N THR A 122 -8.65 21.62 22.35
CA THR A 122 -10.10 21.51 22.44
C THR A 122 -10.57 22.85 22.96
N SER A 123 -10.90 23.77 22.05
CA SER A 123 -11.65 24.96 22.42
C SER A 123 -12.93 24.44 23.04
N ALA A 124 -13.15 24.81 24.30
CA ALA A 124 -14.38 24.48 25.00
C ALA A 124 -15.56 24.77 24.06
N PRO A 125 -16.59 23.91 24.03
CA PRO A 125 -17.73 24.09 23.14
C PRO A 125 -18.26 25.51 23.35
N THR A 126 -18.09 26.36 22.35
CA THR A 126 -18.70 27.69 22.35
C THR A 126 -20.18 27.41 22.18
N THR A 127 -20.95 27.57 23.25
CA THR A 127 -22.42 27.52 23.25
C THR A 127 -22.91 28.61 22.32
N THR A 128 -23.00 28.30 21.03
CA THR A 128 -23.69 29.13 20.07
C THR A 128 -25.16 28.86 20.31
N THR A 129 -25.83 29.78 21.00
CA THR A 129 -27.28 29.89 21.04
C THR A 129 -27.79 30.07 19.61
N THR A 130 -28.03 28.95 18.94
CA THR A 130 -28.69 28.91 17.64
C THR A 130 -30.11 29.36 17.86
N SER A 131 -30.42 30.57 17.41
CA SER A 131 -31.78 31.08 17.34
C SER A 131 -32.58 30.16 16.42
N ALA A 132 -33.75 29.72 16.88
CA ALA A 132 -34.59 28.75 16.19
C ALA A 132 -34.89 29.17 14.74
N PRO A 133 -34.85 28.25 13.77
CA PRO A 133 -35.21 28.55 12.39
C PRO A 133 -36.72 28.85 12.31
N THR A 134 -37.06 30.03 11.79
CA THR A 134 -38.45 30.38 11.46
C THR A 134 -38.85 29.58 10.23
N THR A 135 -39.74 28.60 10.43
CA THR A 135 -40.29 27.75 9.38
C THR A 135 -41.32 28.54 8.58
N THR A 136 -41.03 28.81 7.30
CA THR A 136 -42.03 29.32 6.35
C THR A 136 -42.46 28.17 5.47
N VAL A 137 -43.73 27.79 5.55
CA VAL A 137 -44.37 26.70 4.81
C VAL A 137 -44.61 27.12 3.36
N PRO A 138 -44.12 26.39 2.35
CA PRO A 138 -44.65 26.51 0.99
C PRO A 138 -45.81 25.54 0.78
N THR A 139 -46.90 26.10 0.25
CA THR A 139 -48.18 25.46 -0.05
C THR A 139 -48.13 24.64 -1.35
N THR A 140 -48.47 23.35 -1.21
CA THR A 140 -49.09 22.36 -2.14
C THR A 140 -48.65 22.23 -3.60
N THR A 141 -48.44 20.98 -4.04
CA THR A 141 -49.20 20.33 -5.15
C THR A 141 -49.13 18.80 -4.96
N PRO A 142 -50.25 18.04 -4.91
CA PRO A 142 -50.22 16.59 -4.74
C PRO A 142 -50.00 15.89 -6.08
N VAL A 143 -48.97 15.03 -6.14
CA VAL A 143 -48.75 14.07 -7.24
C VAL A 143 -49.42 12.74 -6.86
N PRO A 144 -50.18 12.10 -7.77
CA PRO A 144 -50.87 10.84 -7.48
C PRO A 144 -49.90 9.68 -7.23
N PRO A 145 -50.27 8.69 -6.40
CA PRO A 145 -49.43 7.54 -6.11
C PRO A 145 -49.44 6.54 -7.28
N THR A 146 -48.28 6.30 -7.88
CA THR A 146 -48.11 5.18 -8.82
C THR A 146 -47.80 3.91 -8.03
N THR A 147 -48.75 2.99 -8.05
CA THR A 147 -48.64 1.63 -7.52
C THR A 147 -47.74 0.79 -8.42
N THR A 148 -46.70 0.15 -7.87
CA THR A 148 -45.96 -0.89 -8.58
C THR A 148 -45.90 -2.15 -7.73
N LEU A 149 -46.44 -3.24 -8.29
CA LEU A 149 -46.52 -4.56 -7.69
C LEU A 149 -45.13 -5.18 -7.45
N ALA A 150 -45.01 -5.90 -6.33
CA ALA A 150 -43.88 -6.76 -6.03
C ALA A 150 -43.91 -8.02 -6.91
N SER A 151 -42.81 -8.32 -7.59
CA SER A 151 -42.55 -9.64 -8.17
C SER A 151 -41.48 -10.35 -7.36
N THR A 152 -41.92 -11.38 -6.64
CA THR A 152 -41.10 -12.39 -5.98
C THR A 152 -40.54 -13.34 -7.03
N THR A 153 -39.22 -13.55 -7.02
CA THR A 153 -38.59 -14.69 -7.70
C THR A 153 -37.67 -15.41 -6.74
N THR A 154 -37.94 -16.69 -6.57
CA THR A 154 -37.23 -17.69 -5.76
C THR A 154 -35.81 -17.90 -6.29
N PRO A 155 -34.79 -18.03 -5.41
CA PRO A 155 -33.44 -18.35 -5.85
C PRO A 155 -33.33 -19.84 -6.20
N THR A 156 -32.78 -20.14 -7.39
CA THR A 156 -32.36 -21.49 -7.75
C THR A 156 -30.95 -21.71 -7.21
N THR A 157 -30.82 -22.60 -6.22
CA THR A 157 -29.53 -23.08 -5.72
C THR A 157 -28.86 -23.94 -6.79
N VAL A 158 -27.70 -23.51 -7.29
CA VAL A 158 -26.85 -24.33 -8.15
C VAL A 158 -25.71 -24.88 -7.28
N THR A 159 -25.72 -26.19 -7.07
CA THR A 159 -24.67 -26.95 -6.40
C THR A 159 -23.44 -27.07 -7.32
N PRO A 160 -22.25 -26.59 -6.93
CA PRO A 160 -21.04 -26.88 -7.69
C PRO A 160 -20.63 -28.35 -7.52
N PRO A 161 -20.03 -28.98 -8.56
CA PRO A 161 -19.48 -30.32 -8.45
C PRO A 161 -18.29 -30.37 -7.48
N PRO A 162 -17.99 -31.53 -6.85
CA PRO A 162 -16.86 -31.66 -5.95
C PRO A 162 -15.54 -31.54 -6.72
N THR A 163 -14.69 -30.60 -6.32
CA THR A 163 -13.33 -30.49 -6.85
C THR A 163 -12.43 -31.47 -6.10
N THR A 164 -11.88 -32.43 -6.83
CA THR A 164 -10.88 -33.38 -6.34
C THR A 164 -9.58 -32.64 -5.99
N SER A 165 -9.14 -32.78 -4.75
CA SER A 165 -7.87 -32.25 -4.24
C SER A 165 -6.73 -33.19 -4.64
N GLU A 166 -5.92 -32.81 -5.63
CA GLU A 166 -4.63 -33.48 -5.87
C GLU A 166 -3.61 -32.97 -4.85
N ALA A 167 -2.96 -33.89 -4.16
CA ALA A 167 -1.88 -33.61 -3.22
C ALA A 167 -0.59 -33.27 -3.98
N PRO A 168 0.11 -32.17 -3.67
CA PRO A 168 1.43 -31.95 -4.23
C PRO A 168 2.44 -32.93 -3.62
N THR A 169 3.10 -33.69 -4.50
CA THR A 169 4.20 -34.59 -4.18
C THR A 169 5.44 -33.79 -3.79
N THR A 170 5.93 -33.96 -2.56
CA THR A 170 7.20 -33.40 -2.09
C THR A 170 8.36 -34.10 -2.81
N THR A 171 9.10 -33.37 -3.62
CA THR A 171 10.43 -33.78 -4.10
C THR A 171 11.47 -33.00 -3.30
N GLU A 172 12.17 -33.68 -2.38
CA GLU A 172 13.34 -33.12 -1.72
C GLU A 172 14.50 -33.04 -2.71
N VAL A 173 15.01 -31.83 -2.92
CA VAL A 173 16.29 -31.61 -3.60
C VAL A 173 17.36 -31.45 -2.51
N PRO A 174 18.50 -32.14 -2.60
CA PRO A 174 19.56 -32.02 -1.61
C PRO A 174 20.16 -30.61 -1.57
N THR A 175 20.20 -30.09 -0.35
CA THR A 175 20.85 -28.87 0.12
C THR A 175 22.34 -28.84 -0.25
N THR A 176 22.80 -27.76 -0.88
CA THR A 176 24.22 -27.39 -0.88
C THR A 176 24.37 -26.03 -0.18
N THR A 177 24.66 -26.08 1.11
CA THR A 177 25.01 -24.91 1.94
C THR A 177 26.44 -24.49 1.59
N SER A 178 26.61 -23.39 0.86
CA SER A 178 27.86 -22.62 0.88
C SER A 178 27.62 -21.35 1.69
N ALA A 179 27.97 -21.45 2.98
CA ALA A 179 28.07 -20.29 3.85
C ALA A 179 29.32 -19.50 3.46
N VAL A 180 29.15 -18.36 2.80
CA VAL A 180 30.14 -17.29 2.83
C VAL A 180 29.66 -16.29 3.88
N HIS A 181 30.08 -16.51 5.13
CA HIS A 181 30.07 -15.46 6.14
C HIS A 181 31.11 -14.40 5.71
N VAL A 182 30.64 -13.26 5.20
CA VAL A 182 31.44 -12.03 5.27
C VAL A 182 30.99 -11.29 6.51
N ALA A 183 31.79 -11.41 7.56
CA ALA A 183 31.70 -10.52 8.71
C ALA A 183 32.16 -9.13 8.26
N CYS A 184 31.23 -8.20 8.08
CA CYS A 184 31.54 -6.78 8.17
C CYS A 184 31.36 -6.35 9.63
N GLN A 185 32.47 -6.32 10.36
CA GLN A 185 32.56 -5.52 11.58
C GLN A 185 32.70 -4.06 11.16
N TYR A 186 31.71 -3.23 11.52
CA TYR A 186 31.87 -1.81 11.78
C TYR A 186 30.87 -1.40 12.86
#